data_AF-A0A0K2B397-F1
#
_entry.id   AF-A0A0K2B397-F1
#
_cell.length_a   1.000
_cell.length_b   1.000
_cell.length_c   1.000
_cell.angle_alpha   90.00
_cell.angle_beta   90.00
_cell.angle_gamma   90.00
#
_symmetry.space_group_name_H-M   'P 1'
#
loop_
_entity.id
_entity.type
_entity.pdbx_description
1 polymer ?
#
loop_
_entity_poly.entity_id
_entity_poly.type
_entity_poly.pdbx_seq_one_letter_code
_entity_poly.pdbx_strand_id
1 'polypeptide(L)'
;MSRLCDVQRLAHEVSARTGGVDVLMNNAGATRSHRELTEDGIGTAFALNVLAPFCLTHWLMPALTASGPARVINITGGIPPAGTP
;
A
#
# COMPACT_ATOMS: atom_id res chain seq x y z
N MET A 1 5.22 7.48 5.74
CA MET A 1 4.77 6.47 4.75
C MET A 1 5.90 5.95 3.83
N SER A 2 7.18 6.15 4.13
CA SER A 2 8.28 5.41 3.47
C SER A 2 8.87 4.31 4.36
N ARG A 3 8.39 4.20 5.61
CA ARG A 3 8.87 3.25 6.61
C ARG A 3 7.80 2.19 6.85
N LEU A 4 8.20 0.93 6.84
CA LEU A 4 7.30 -0.21 6.99
C LEU A 4 6.61 -0.21 8.37
N CYS A 5 7.27 0.32 9.40
CA CYS A 5 6.70 0.48 10.75
C CYS A 5 5.47 1.41 10.77
N ASP A 6 5.42 2.46 9.93
CA ASP A 6 4.26 3.33 9.82
C ASP A 6 3.04 2.57 9.30
N VAL A 7 3.26 1.69 8.32
CA VAL A 7 2.22 0.89 7.68
C VAL A 7 1.66 -0.12 8.68
N GLN A 8 2.53 -0.73 9.50
CA GLN A 8 2.12 -1.64 10.56
C GLN A 8 1.29 -0.93 11.63
N ARG A 9 1.77 0.23 12.09
CA ARG A 9 1.05 1.05 13.07
C ARG A 9 -0.33 1.44 12.55
N LEU A 10 -0.41 1.87 11.28
CA LEU A 10 -1.68 2.19 10.64
C LEU A 10 -2.64 0.98 10.63
N ALA A 11 -2.15 -0.21 10.26
CA ALA A 11 -2.98 -1.42 10.25
C ALA A 11 -3.56 -1.75 11.64
N HIS A 12 -2.76 -1.59 12.69
CA HIS A 12 -3.22 -1.76 14.07
C HIS A 12 -4.26 -0.70 14.46
N GLU A 13 -4.02 0.57 14.13
CA GLU A 13 -4.96 1.66 14.43
C GLU A 13 -6.31 1.48 13.71
N VAL A 14 -6.29 1.06 12.44
CA VAL A 14 -7.50 0.72 11.70
C VAL A 14 -8.22 -0.45 12.34
N SER A 15 -7.53 -1.55 12.61
CA SER A 15 -8.12 -2.76 13.22
C SER A 15 -8.70 -2.49 14.61
N ALA A 16 -8.10 -1.60 15.40
CA ALA A 16 -8.61 -1.23 16.71
C ALA A 16 -9.88 -0.35 16.62
N ARG A 17 -10.02 0.40 15.52
CA ARG A 17 -11.14 1.33 15.31
C ARG A 17 -12.30 0.70 14.56
N THR A 18 -12.07 -0.37 13.80
CA THR A 18 -13.09 -1.02 12.98
C THR A 18 -13.29 -2.48 13.42
N GLY A 19 -14.54 -2.94 13.45
CA GLY A 19 -14.86 -4.35 13.73
C GLY A 19 -14.64 -5.30 12.54
N GLY A 20 -14.12 -4.76 11.43
CA GLY A 20 -13.93 -5.41 10.13
C GLY A 20 -13.53 -4.37 9.06
N VAL A 21 -13.07 -4.85 7.90
CA VAL A 21 -12.80 -4.00 6.73
C VAL A 21 -13.49 -4.61 5.52
N ASP A 22 -14.55 -3.96 5.02
CA ASP A 22 -15.27 -4.42 3.83
C ASP A 22 -14.51 -4.11 2.54
N VAL A 23 -13.82 -2.97 2.51
CA VAL A 23 -13.07 -2.51 1.34
C VAL A 23 -11.75 -1.88 1.80
N LEU A 24 -10.64 -2.42 1.28
CA LEU A 24 -9.33 -1.81 1.37
C LEU A 24 -8.95 -1.28 -0.01
N MET A 25 -8.70 0.03 -0.10
CA MET A 25 -8.22 0.67 -1.33
C MET A 25 -6.77 1.11 -1.18
N ASN A 26 -5.87 0.40 -1.84
CA ASN A 26 -4.45 0.76 -1.94
C ASN A 26 -4.29 1.80 -3.06
N ASN A 27 -4.59 3.07 -2.73
CA ASN A 27 -4.46 4.21 -3.65
C ASN A 27 -3.16 5.01 -3.46
N ALA A 28 -2.49 4.84 -2.31
CA ALA A 28 -1.26 5.58 -2.05
C ALA A 28 -0.16 5.08 -3.00
N GLY A 29 0.25 5.96 -3.93
CA GLY A 29 1.22 5.64 -4.95
C GLY A 29 1.83 6.91 -5.53
N ALA A 30 3.06 6.79 -6.03
CA ALA A 30 3.72 7.87 -6.75
C ALA A 30 4.76 7.30 -7.70
N THR A 31 4.86 7.89 -8.88
CA THR A 31 5.98 7.61 -9.79
C THR A 31 7.15 8.52 -9.44
N ARG A 32 8.36 7.95 -9.45
CA ARG A 32 9.61 8.68 -9.20
C ARG A 32 10.40 8.73 -10.50
N SER A 33 10.79 9.92 -10.92
CA SER A 33 11.59 10.14 -12.13
C SER A 33 13.05 9.68 -11.97
N HIS A 34 13.53 9.62 -10.73
CA HIS A 34 14.86 9.13 -10.40
C HIS A 34 14.78 8.01 -9.36
N ARG A 35 15.76 7.10 -9.40
CA ARG A 35 15.87 6.04 -8.38
C ARG A 35 16.34 6.65 -7.07
N GLU A 36 15.49 6.57 -6.05
CA GLU A 36 15.80 6.91 -4.66
C GLU A 36 15.65 5.64 -3.82
N LEU A 37 16.37 5.54 -2.70
CA LEU A 37 16.28 4.42 -1.76
C LEU A 37 15.67 4.89 -0.43
N THR A 38 14.94 3.99 0.24
CA THR A 38 14.57 4.14 1.65
C THR A 38 15.79 3.92 2.55
N GLU A 39 15.64 4.18 3.85
CA GLU A 39 16.66 3.88 4.87
C GLU A 39 17.10 2.41 4.85
N ASP A 40 16.20 1.50 4.45
CA ASP A 40 16.43 0.06 4.35
C ASP A 40 17.07 -0.36 2.99
N GLY A 41 17.46 0.60 2.15
CA GLY A 41 18.06 0.32 0.84
C GLY A 41 17.07 -0.13 -0.24
N ILE A 42 15.76 0.02 -0.01
CA ILE A 42 14.70 -0.39 -0.95
C ILE A 42 14.37 0.77 -1.88
N GLY A 43 14.17 0.52 -3.18
CA GLY A 43 13.73 1.57 -4.11
C GLY A 43 12.43 2.22 -3.63
N THR A 44 12.38 3.54 -3.47
CA THR A 44 11.22 4.24 -2.89
C THR A 44 9.93 4.01 -3.67
N ALA A 45 10.01 3.95 -5.00
CA ALA A 45 8.88 3.60 -5.85
C ALA A 45 8.38 2.18 -5.59
N PHE A 46 9.28 1.21 -5.38
CA PHE A 46 8.90 -0.16 -5.03
C PHE A 46 8.32 -0.23 -3.61
N ALA A 47 8.96 0.45 -2.65
CA ALA A 47 8.50 0.51 -1.28
C ALA A 47 7.08 1.09 -1.18
N LEU A 48 6.80 2.18 -1.91
CA LEU A 48 5.50 2.85 -1.89
C LEU A 48 4.42 2.11 -2.68
N ASN A 49 4.70 1.72 -3.93
CA ASN A 49 3.66 1.20 -4.83
C ASN A 49 3.45 -0.32 -4.72
N VAL A 50 4.37 -1.06 -4.06
CA VAL A 50 4.30 -2.53 -3.97
C VAL A 50 4.37 -2.99 -2.53
N LEU A 51 5.46 -2.67 -1.83
CA LEU A 51 5.71 -3.24 -0.50
C LEU A 51 4.70 -2.74 0.53
N ALA A 52 4.42 -1.44 0.58
CA ALA A 52 3.45 -0.88 1.51
C ALA A 52 2.02 -1.44 1.29
N PRO A 53 1.44 -1.46 0.08
CA PRO A 53 0.16 -2.13 -0.20
C PRO A 53 0.12 -3.59 0.21
N PHE A 54 1.18 -4.35 -0.09
CA PHE A 54 1.28 -5.77 0.26
C PHE A 54 1.25 -5.96 1.79
N CYS A 55 2.11 -5.24 2.51
CA CYS A 55 2.20 -5.35 3.97
C CYS A 55 0.93 -4.85 4.67
N LEU A 56 0.34 -3.74 4.20
CA LEU A 56 -0.93 -3.24 4.75
C LEU A 56 -2.05 -4.27 4.60
N THR A 57 -2.17 -4.85 3.41
CA THR A 57 -3.15 -5.91 3.15
C THR A 57 -2.90 -7.12 4.05
N HIS A 58 -1.65 -7.55 4.18
CA HIS A 58 -1.27 -8.68 5.03
C HIS A 58 -1.66 -8.46 6.50
N TRP A 59 -1.35 -7.29 7.06
CA TRP A 59 -1.67 -7.01 8.47
C TRP A 59 -3.16 -6.76 8.71
N LEU A 60 -3.91 -6.29 7.71
CA LEU A 60 -5.37 -6.15 7.79
C LEU A 60 -6.12 -7.45 7.45
N MET A 61 -5.44 -8.56 7.11
CA MET A 61 -6.10 -9.82 6.77
C MET A 61 -7.13 -10.27 7.81
N PRO A 62 -6.86 -10.24 9.14
CA PRO A 62 -7.88 -10.61 10.12
C PRO A 62 -9.16 -9.76 9.99
N ALA A 63 -9.01 -8.44 9.88
CA ALA A 63 -10.13 -7.51 9.75
C ALA A 63 -10.88 -7.65 8.42
N LEU A 64 -10.16 -7.89 7.33
CA LEU A 64 -10.73 -8.18 6.01
C LEU A 64 -11.57 -9.46 6.04
N THR A 65 -11.05 -10.54 6.64
CA THR A 65 -11.75 -11.83 6.72
C THR A 65 -12.95 -11.82 7.66
N ALA A 66 -12.95 -10.93 8.67
CA ALA A 66 -14.08 -10.75 9.58
C ALA A 66 -15.30 -10.08 8.89
N SER A 67 -15.09 -9.31 7.82
CA SER A 67 -16.11 -8.46 7.17
C SER A 67 -17.02 -9.19 6.16
N GLY A 68 -17.00 -10.52 6.09
CA GLY A 68 -17.72 -11.26 5.05
C GLY A 68 -17.08 -11.05 3.66
N PRO A 69 -17.81 -10.63 2.60
CA PRO A 69 -17.27 -10.48 1.24
C PRO A 69 -16.40 -9.22 1.09
N ALA A 70 -15.25 -9.18 1.76
CA ALA A 70 -14.30 -8.08 1.68
C ALA A 70 -13.59 -8.01 0.32
N ARG A 71 -13.18 -6.81 -0.08
CA ARG A 71 -12.47 -6.56 -1.34
C ARG A 71 -11.22 -5.72 -1.12
N VAL A 72 -10.12 -6.11 -1.76
CA VAL A 72 -8.90 -5.31 -1.84
C VAL A 72 -8.77 -4.78 -3.27
N ILE A 73 -8.68 -3.46 -3.41
CA ILE A 73 -8.56 -2.75 -4.68
C ILE A 73 -7.19 -2.09 -4.74
N ASN A 74 -6.36 -2.50 -5.68
CA ASN A 74 -5.08 -1.87 -5.96
C ASN A 74 -5.24 -0.90 -7.13
N ILE A 75 -4.89 0.37 -6.92
CA ILE A 75 -4.84 1.34 -8.01
C ILE A 75 -3.44 1.33 -8.58
N THR A 76 -3.35 0.90 -9.85
CA THR A 76 -2.10 0.88 -10.60
C THR A 76 -2.14 1.94 -11.69
N GLY A 77 -0.96 2.41 -12.09
CA GLY A 77 -0.80 3.38 -13.15
C GLY A 77 0.62 3.32 -13.70
N GLY A 78 0.83 3.90 -14.87
CA GLY A 78 2.15 4.03 -15.48
C GLY A 78 2.32 5.42 -16.04
N ILE A 79 3.57 5.89 -16.12
CA ILE A 79 3.90 7.04 -16.96
C ILE A 79 3.94 6.50 -18.40
N PRO A 80 3.12 7.02 -19.33
CA PRO A 80 3.28 6.72 -20.75
C PRO A 80 4.72 7.03 -21.17
N PRO A 81 5.35 6.22 -22.04
CA PRO A 81 6.71 6.48 -22.49
C PRO A 81 6.83 7.94 -22.96
N ALA A 82 7.92 8.61 -22.54
CA ALA A 82 8.21 9.97 -22.97
C ALA A 82 8.52 9.95 -24.47
N GLY A 83 7.50 10.24 -25.28
CA GLY A 83 7.60 10.36 -26.73
C GLY A 83 7.15 9.13 -27.49
N THR A 84 5.94 9.22 -28.03
CA THR A 84 5.70 8.91 -29.45
C THR A 84 4.88 10.07 -30.02
N PRO A 85 5.14 10.52 -31.27
CA PRO A 85 4.26 11.48 -31.93
C PRO A 85 2.82 10.98 -32.03
#